data_AF-A0A7R9VYQ0-F1
#
_entry.id   AF-A0A7R9VYQ0-F1
#
_cell.length_a   1.000
_cell.length_b   1.000
_cell.length_c   1.000
_cell.angle_alpha   90.00
_cell.angle_beta   90.00
_cell.angle_gamma   90.00
#
_symmetry.space_group_name_H-M   'P 1'
#
loop_
_entity.id
_entity.type
_entity.pdbx_description
1 polymer ?
#
loop_
_entity_poly.entity_id
_entity_poly.type
_entity_poly.pdbx_seq_one_letter_code
_entity_poly.pdbx_strand_id
1 'polypeptide(L)'
;MEEATFLTRYAEHVTIIHRFDFLEASKIMQKKALSNKKISVLWMHEVAEAYGSEAGLEGVKVVNKSTGEVSDLAISALFFAIGHSPATKFLDGQLELDDFGYIKCLPGSSETSVPGVFAAGDVKDPKYKQAVVAAGSGCIAALDAEHSLQALGGSHGSMSIDEIACSHWTSNVVPGFTGVQPRIAEQGVERAETGR
;
A
#
# COMPACT_ATOMS: atom_id res chain seq x y z
N MET A 1 -3.84 -19.78 9.13
CA MET A 1 -3.74 -20.90 10.13
C MET A 1 -2.99 -20.47 11.38
N GLU A 2 -2.02 -19.56 11.24
CA GLU A 2 -1.30 -18.99 12.37
C GLU A 2 -2.24 -18.19 13.28
N GLU A 3 -3.18 -17.46 12.69
CA GLU A 3 -4.19 -16.64 13.36
C GLU A 3 -5.07 -17.49 14.29
N ALA A 4 -5.62 -18.61 13.80
CA ALA A 4 -6.42 -19.51 14.61
C ALA A 4 -5.63 -20.06 15.81
N THR A 5 -4.36 -20.44 15.59
CA THR A 5 -3.48 -20.90 16.67
C THR A 5 -3.18 -19.78 17.67
N PHE A 6 -2.97 -18.56 17.19
CA PHE A 6 -2.73 -17.39 18.03
C PHE A 6 -3.95 -17.06 18.91
N LEU A 7 -5.15 -17.10 18.34
CA LEU A 7 -6.41 -16.84 19.05
C LEU A 7 -6.67 -17.81 20.22
N THR A 8 -6.17 -19.05 20.16
CA THR A 8 -6.32 -20.01 21.27
C THR A 8 -5.67 -19.60 22.60
N ARG A 9 -4.80 -18.58 22.57
CA ARG A 9 -4.22 -17.97 23.77
C ARG A 9 -5.24 -17.15 24.56
N TYR A 10 -6.27 -16.64 23.89
CA TYR A 10 -7.28 -15.74 24.47
C TYR A 10 -8.67 -16.38 24.51
N ALA A 11 -9.00 -17.20 23.51
CA ALA A 11 -10.28 -17.87 23.42
C ALA A 11 -10.30 -19.20 24.18
N GLU A 12 -11.47 -19.54 24.71
CA GLU A 12 -11.77 -20.89 25.22
C GLU A 12 -11.75 -21.90 24.07
N HIS A 13 -12.39 -21.56 22.96
CA HIS A 13 -12.49 -22.38 21.76
C HIS A 13 -12.41 -21.51 20.49
N VAL A 14 -11.79 -22.02 19.43
CA VAL A 14 -11.66 -21.38 18.12
C VAL A 14 -12.22 -22.31 17.04
N THR A 15 -13.22 -21.86 16.29
CA THR A 15 -13.77 -22.59 15.15
C THR A 15 -13.25 -21.97 13.86
N ILE A 16 -12.55 -22.75 13.04
CA ILE A 16 -12.14 -22.35 11.70
C ILE A 16 -13.28 -22.69 10.74
N ILE A 17 -13.93 -21.66 10.18
CA ILE A 17 -14.92 -21.85 9.12
C ILE A 17 -14.17 -21.81 7.78
N HIS A 18 -14.21 -22.92 7.04
CA HIS A 18 -13.49 -23.04 5.79
C HIS A 18 -14.40 -23.49 4.65
N ARG A 19 -14.29 -22.81 3.50
CA ARG A 19 -15.17 -23.02 2.35
C ARG A 19 -14.83 -24.23 1.48
N PHE A 20 -13.65 -24.83 1.68
CA PHE A 20 -13.20 -26.04 1.00
C PHE A 20 -13.04 -27.18 2.01
N ASP A 21 -12.70 -28.37 1.52
CA ASP A 21 -12.36 -29.58 2.28
C ASP A 21 -10.85 -29.79 2.42
N PHE A 22 -10.04 -28.87 1.89
CA PHE A 22 -8.58 -28.88 2.01
C PHE A 22 -8.08 -27.51 2.47
N LEU A 23 -6.89 -27.47 3.08
CA LEU A 23 -6.19 -26.23 3.44
C LEU A 23 -4.99 -26.01 2.53
N GLU A 24 -4.79 -24.77 2.09
CA GLU A 24 -3.61 -24.36 1.31
C GLU A 24 -2.34 -24.18 2.18
N ALA A 25 -2.50 -24.10 3.50
CA ALA A 25 -1.38 -23.93 4.42
C ALA A 25 -0.39 -25.11 4.38
N SER A 26 0.87 -24.89 4.78
CA SER A 26 1.86 -25.97 4.84
C SER A 26 1.42 -27.12 5.75
N LYS A 27 1.83 -28.37 5.44
CA LYS A 27 1.47 -29.56 6.23
C LYS A 27 1.81 -29.44 7.72
N ILE A 28 2.91 -28.75 8.05
CA ILE A 28 3.35 -28.53 9.43
C ILE A 28 2.37 -27.59 10.16
N MET A 29 1.96 -26.50 9.50
CA MET A 29 0.98 -25.56 10.05
C MET A 29 -0.39 -26.20 10.24
N GLN A 30 -0.84 -27.00 9.26
CA GLN A 30 -2.08 -27.77 9.36
C GLN A 30 -2.02 -28.70 10.57
N LYS A 31 -0.96 -29.53 10.69
CA LYS A 31 -0.78 -30.46 11.81
C LYS A 31 -0.79 -29.74 13.15
N LYS A 32 -0.08 -28.61 13.27
CA LYS A 32 -0.02 -27.82 14.51
C LYS A 32 -1.41 -27.34 14.93
N ALA A 33 -2.16 -26.75 14.01
CA ALA A 33 -3.50 -26.25 14.30
C ALA A 33 -4.50 -27.39 14.59
N LEU A 34 -4.54 -28.43 13.77
CA LEU A 34 -5.46 -29.56 13.92
C LEU A 34 -5.18 -30.44 15.15
N SER A 35 -3.94 -30.42 15.66
CA SER A 35 -3.59 -31.11 16.92
C SER A 35 -4.03 -30.36 18.18
N ASN A 36 -4.46 -29.10 18.06
CA ASN A 36 -4.87 -28.27 19.19
C ASN A 36 -6.33 -28.58 19.58
N LYS A 37 -6.55 -29.05 20.81
CA LYS A 37 -7.88 -29.40 21.32
C LYS A 37 -8.87 -28.23 21.41
N LYS A 38 -8.37 -26.99 21.42
CA LYS A 38 -9.21 -25.78 21.40
C LYS A 38 -9.68 -25.40 19.99
N ILE A 39 -9.18 -26.07 18.95
CA ILE A 39 -9.48 -25.73 17.57
C ILE A 39 -10.37 -26.82 16.97
N SER A 40 -11.50 -26.41 16.41
CA SER A 40 -12.28 -27.24 15.50
C SER A 40 -12.31 -26.60 14.11
N VAL A 41 -12.56 -27.41 13.08
CA VAL A 41 -12.70 -26.94 11.70
C VAL A 41 -14.06 -27.34 11.18
N LEU A 42 -14.78 -26.34 10.68
CA LEU A 42 -16.04 -26.49 10.00
C LEU A 42 -15.77 -26.38 8.48
N TRP A 43 -15.63 -27.54 7.85
CA TRP A 43 -15.29 -27.68 6.42
C TRP A 43 -16.47 -27.47 5.50
N MET A 44 -16.24 -26.99 4.28
CA MET A 44 -17.29 -26.73 3.29
C MET A 44 -18.39 -25.78 3.80
N HIS A 45 -18.05 -24.82 4.67
CA HIS A 45 -19.00 -23.83 5.18
C HIS A 45 -18.57 -22.40 4.84
N GLU A 46 -19.56 -21.53 4.64
CA GLU A 46 -19.39 -20.09 4.47
C GLU A 46 -20.30 -19.34 5.45
N VAL A 47 -19.86 -18.18 5.92
CA VAL A 47 -20.68 -17.30 6.76
C VAL A 47 -21.66 -16.55 5.87
N ALA A 48 -22.96 -16.71 6.11
CA ALA A 48 -24.02 -16.00 5.39
C ALA A 48 -24.50 -14.75 6.12
N GLU A 49 -24.55 -14.80 7.45
CA GLU A 49 -25.05 -13.71 8.28
C GLU A 49 -24.28 -13.67 9.60
N ALA A 50 -24.01 -12.46 10.10
CA ALA A 50 -23.51 -12.23 11.45
C ALA A 50 -24.58 -11.44 12.21
N TYR A 51 -24.90 -11.88 13.42
CA TYR A 51 -25.97 -11.28 14.22
C TYR A 51 -25.52 -11.05 15.67
N GLY A 52 -26.15 -10.10 16.33
CA GLY A 52 -25.82 -9.70 17.68
C GLY A 52 -26.65 -8.51 18.15
N SER A 53 -26.38 -8.05 19.36
CA SER A 53 -27.04 -6.91 20.00
C SER A 53 -26.09 -5.71 20.15
N GLU A 54 -26.52 -4.65 20.84
CA GLU A 54 -25.63 -3.53 21.18
C GLU A 54 -24.42 -3.96 22.03
N ALA A 55 -24.49 -5.11 22.68
CA ALA A 55 -23.38 -5.68 23.44
C ALA A 55 -22.30 -6.34 22.55
N GLY A 56 -22.58 -6.59 21.27
CA GLY A 56 -21.63 -7.18 20.32
C GLY A 56 -22.18 -8.39 19.57
N LEU A 57 -21.26 -9.13 18.93
CA LEU A 57 -21.58 -10.34 18.16
C LEU A 57 -22.06 -11.46 19.11
N GLU A 58 -23.15 -12.12 18.74
CA GLU A 58 -23.70 -13.26 19.49
C GLU A 58 -23.60 -14.55 18.69
N GLY A 59 -23.60 -14.47 17.36
CA GLY A 59 -23.40 -15.63 16.51
C GLY A 59 -23.35 -15.32 15.03
N VAL A 60 -23.22 -16.39 14.26
CA VAL A 60 -23.24 -16.35 12.80
C VAL A 60 -24.10 -17.47 12.25
N LYS A 61 -24.77 -17.21 11.12
CA LYS A 61 -25.37 -18.26 10.29
C LYS A 61 -24.36 -18.74 9.29
N VAL A 62 -24.17 -20.04 9.23
CA VAL A 62 -23.24 -20.69 8.31
C VAL A 62 -24.00 -21.60 7.36
N VAL A 63 -23.59 -21.59 6.10
CA VAL A 63 -24.19 -22.41 5.04
C VAL A 63 -23.20 -23.47 4.62
N ASN A 64 -23.62 -24.72 4.67
CA ASN A 64 -22.86 -25.82 4.10
C ASN A 64 -22.97 -25.76 2.56
N LYS A 65 -21.84 -25.58 1.88
CA LYS A 65 -21.79 -25.44 0.42
C LYS A 65 -22.19 -26.70 -0.34
N SER A 66 -22.06 -27.87 0.28
CA SER A 66 -22.37 -29.16 -0.36
C SER A 66 -23.85 -29.49 -0.25
N THR A 67 -24.50 -29.14 0.86
CA THR A 67 -25.90 -29.50 1.14
C THR A 67 -26.87 -28.33 1.02
N GLY A 68 -26.38 -27.09 1.07
CA GLY A 68 -27.20 -25.88 1.18
C GLY A 68 -27.82 -25.67 2.56
N GLU A 69 -27.52 -26.52 3.54
CA GLU A 69 -28.07 -26.44 4.88
C GLU A 69 -27.54 -25.21 5.62
N VAL A 70 -28.45 -24.47 6.24
CA VAL A 70 -28.12 -23.33 7.10
C VAL A 70 -28.14 -23.78 8.55
N SER A 71 -27.07 -23.50 9.27
CA SER A 71 -26.97 -23.76 10.71
C SER A 71 -26.52 -22.53 11.46
N ASP A 72 -26.81 -22.53 12.76
CA ASP A 72 -26.52 -21.41 13.64
C ASP A 72 -25.30 -21.75 14.52
N LEU A 73 -24.34 -20.84 14.58
CA LEU A 73 -23.11 -20.98 15.35
C LEU A 73 -22.96 -19.80 16.31
N ALA A 74 -23.21 -20.05 17.59
CA ALA A 74 -23.02 -19.07 18.65
C ALA A 74 -21.53 -18.77 18.85
N ILE A 75 -21.12 -17.52 18.62
CA ILE A 75 -19.74 -17.03 18.78
C ILE A 75 -19.76 -15.57 19.21
N SER A 76 -18.81 -15.20 20.06
CA SER A 76 -18.70 -13.82 20.55
C SER A 76 -17.76 -12.94 19.71
N ALA A 77 -17.00 -13.54 18.79
CA ALA A 77 -16.06 -12.82 17.94
C ALA A 77 -15.83 -13.54 16.60
N LEU A 78 -15.67 -12.76 15.53
CA LEU A 78 -15.40 -13.23 14.18
C LEU A 78 -14.16 -12.53 13.62
N PHE A 79 -13.21 -13.31 13.09
CA PHE A 79 -11.98 -12.81 12.50
C PHE A 79 -11.85 -13.31 11.06
N PHE A 80 -11.66 -12.39 10.11
CA PHE A 80 -11.44 -12.74 8.70
C PHE A 80 -9.95 -12.95 8.43
N ALA A 81 -9.61 -14.15 7.93
CA ALA A 81 -8.25 -14.53 7.53
C ALA A 81 -8.24 -15.04 6.08
N ILE A 82 -8.80 -14.24 5.16
CA ILE A 82 -9.00 -14.60 3.73
C ILE A 82 -7.92 -14.03 2.80
N GLY A 83 -6.88 -13.40 3.37
CA GLY A 83 -5.84 -12.71 2.62
C GLY A 83 -6.13 -11.22 2.42
N HIS A 84 -5.24 -10.55 1.70
CA HIS A 84 -5.31 -9.11 1.42
C HIS A 84 -5.21 -8.88 -0.08
N SER A 85 -5.88 -7.83 -0.57
CA SER A 85 -5.74 -7.34 -1.94
C SER A 85 -5.02 -5.99 -1.89
N PRO A 86 -3.76 -5.89 -2.34
CA PRO A 86 -3.09 -4.60 -2.48
C PRO A 86 -3.87 -3.65 -3.38
N ALA A 87 -3.87 -2.36 -3.06
CA ALA A 87 -4.59 -1.32 -3.81
C ALA A 87 -3.82 -0.89 -5.07
N THR A 88 -3.42 -1.83 -5.92
CA THR A 88 -2.53 -1.60 -7.08
C THR A 88 -3.26 -1.58 -8.42
N LYS A 89 -4.59 -1.81 -8.44
CA LYS A 89 -5.38 -1.89 -9.68
C LYS A 89 -5.30 -0.64 -10.56
N PHE A 90 -5.14 0.54 -9.97
CA PHE A 90 -5.07 1.80 -10.71
C PHE A 90 -3.75 1.96 -11.50
N LEU A 91 -2.73 1.15 -11.20
CA LEU A 91 -1.44 1.21 -11.87
C LEU A 91 -1.50 0.62 -13.27
N ASP A 92 -2.46 -0.27 -13.57
CA ASP A 92 -2.70 -0.83 -14.91
C ASP A 92 -1.42 -1.34 -15.61
N GLY A 93 -0.57 -2.06 -14.88
CA GLY A 93 0.67 -2.65 -15.40
C GLY A 93 1.85 -1.68 -15.54
N GLN A 94 1.73 -0.43 -15.10
CA GLN A 94 2.82 0.56 -15.17
C GLN A 94 3.98 0.26 -14.21
N LEU A 95 3.73 -0.50 -13.14
CA LEU A 95 4.76 -0.95 -12.19
C LEU A 95 4.85 -2.47 -12.16
N GLU A 96 6.04 -2.99 -11.92
CA GLU A 96 6.23 -4.41 -11.65
C GLU A 96 5.57 -4.79 -10.32
N LEU A 97 4.71 -5.80 -10.38
CA LEU A 97 4.07 -6.41 -9.23
C LEU A 97 4.59 -7.84 -9.01
N ASP A 98 4.46 -8.35 -7.79
CA ASP A 98 4.59 -9.78 -7.53
C ASP A 98 3.32 -10.55 -7.91
N ASP A 99 3.38 -11.88 -7.78
CA ASP A 99 2.28 -12.77 -8.15
C ASP A 99 1.01 -12.55 -7.29
N PHE A 100 1.16 -11.83 -6.18
CA PHE A 100 0.08 -11.48 -5.25
C PHE A 100 -0.39 -10.02 -5.40
N GLY A 101 0.16 -9.28 -6.37
CA GLY A 101 -0.22 -7.91 -6.69
C GLY A 101 0.45 -6.81 -5.84
N TYR A 102 1.46 -7.14 -5.04
CA TYR A 102 2.26 -6.16 -4.29
C TYR A 102 3.30 -5.50 -5.18
N ILE A 103 3.60 -4.22 -4.94
CA ILE A 103 4.62 -3.50 -5.71
C ILE A 103 6.00 -4.05 -5.37
N LYS A 104 6.76 -4.44 -6.40
CA LYS A 104 8.16 -4.84 -6.25
C LYS A 104 9.03 -3.59 -6.08
N CYS A 105 9.80 -3.58 -5.00
CA CYS A 105 10.82 -2.58 -4.75
C CYS A 105 12.22 -3.19 -4.77
N LEU A 106 13.22 -2.36 -4.99
CA LEU A 106 14.61 -2.75 -4.78
C LEU A 106 14.85 -3.14 -3.31
N PRO A 107 15.59 -4.24 -3.05
CA PRO A 107 15.86 -4.67 -1.68
C PRO A 107 16.51 -3.57 -0.84
N GLY A 108 15.88 -3.20 0.28
CA GLY A 108 16.38 -2.16 1.18
C GLY A 108 16.02 -0.73 0.79
N SER A 109 15.26 -0.52 -0.28
CA SER A 109 14.81 0.80 -0.75
C SER A 109 13.28 0.85 -0.92
N SER A 110 12.76 2.02 -1.26
CA SER A 110 11.40 2.26 -1.72
C SER A 110 11.27 2.38 -3.25
N GLU A 111 12.38 2.40 -3.98
CA GLU A 111 12.41 2.51 -5.44
C GLU A 111 11.68 1.35 -6.11
N THR A 112 10.85 1.67 -7.10
CA THR A 112 10.08 0.70 -7.90
C THR A 112 10.75 0.44 -9.24
N SER A 113 10.09 -0.31 -10.14
CA SER A 113 10.55 -0.53 -11.51
C SER A 113 10.59 0.74 -12.37
N VAL A 114 9.91 1.82 -11.96
CA VAL A 114 9.89 3.10 -12.68
C VAL A 114 10.68 4.16 -11.90
N PRO A 115 11.72 4.76 -12.50
CA PRO A 115 12.49 5.83 -11.87
C PRO A 115 11.59 7.00 -11.45
N GLY A 116 11.79 7.52 -10.24
CA GLY A 116 10.99 8.60 -9.67
C GLY A 116 9.66 8.14 -9.06
N VAL A 117 9.33 6.84 -9.10
CA VAL A 117 8.17 6.26 -8.42
C VAL A 117 8.64 5.40 -7.26
N PHE A 118 8.10 5.69 -6.07
CA PHE A 118 8.45 5.04 -4.81
C PHE A 118 7.21 4.41 -4.17
N ALA A 119 7.41 3.30 -3.44
CA ALA A 119 6.34 2.63 -2.72
C ALA A 119 6.66 2.42 -1.23
N ALA A 120 5.63 2.58 -0.40
CA ALA A 120 5.68 2.46 1.04
C ALA A 120 4.39 1.85 1.60
N GLY A 121 4.49 1.25 2.78
CA GLY A 121 3.38 0.62 3.47
C GLY A 121 2.98 -0.73 2.91
N ASP A 122 1.77 -1.15 3.26
CA ASP A 122 1.23 -2.48 2.98
C ASP A 122 1.17 -2.81 1.48
N VAL A 123 1.14 -1.80 0.59
CA VAL A 123 1.12 -2.01 -0.86
C VAL A 123 2.38 -2.72 -1.39
N LYS A 124 3.49 -2.68 -0.63
CA LYS A 124 4.73 -3.40 -0.93
C LYS A 124 5.15 -4.42 0.13
N ASP A 125 4.42 -4.52 1.23
CA ASP A 125 4.75 -5.40 2.35
C ASP A 125 3.71 -6.52 2.51
N PRO A 126 3.94 -7.69 1.90
CA PRO A 126 3.06 -8.84 2.09
C PRO A 126 3.19 -9.48 3.48
N LYS A 127 4.26 -9.18 4.24
CA LYS A 127 4.68 -9.96 5.40
C LYS A 127 4.21 -9.37 6.73
N TYR A 128 4.54 -8.11 7.02
CA TYR A 128 4.31 -7.56 8.36
C TYR A 128 2.95 -6.87 8.47
N LYS A 129 2.62 -5.99 7.51
CA LYS A 129 1.33 -5.27 7.46
C LYS A 129 0.96 -4.64 8.81
N GLN A 130 1.94 -3.97 9.41
CA GLN A 130 1.80 -3.28 10.69
C GLN A 130 1.95 -1.77 10.49
N ALA A 131 1.14 -0.98 11.19
CA ALA A 131 1.16 0.47 11.07
C ALA A 131 2.56 1.08 11.31
N VAL A 132 3.30 0.57 12.30
CA VAL A 132 4.67 1.06 12.59
C VAL A 132 5.66 0.71 11.48
N VAL A 133 5.52 -0.46 10.85
CA VAL A 133 6.35 -0.87 9.71
C VAL A 133 6.02 -0.01 8.50
N ALA A 134 4.73 0.23 8.26
CA ALA A 134 4.28 1.12 7.20
C ALA A 134 4.81 2.55 7.38
N ALA A 135 4.71 3.12 8.59
CA ALA A 135 5.25 4.44 8.91
C ALA A 135 6.76 4.53 8.66
N GLY A 136 7.53 3.52 9.13
CA GLY A 136 8.97 3.46 8.89
C GLY A 136 9.31 3.39 7.39
N SER A 137 8.60 2.57 6.63
CA SER A 137 8.78 2.48 5.18
C SER A 137 8.39 3.77 4.44
N GLY A 138 7.44 4.55 4.97
CA GLY A 138 7.08 5.86 4.46
C GLY A 138 8.19 6.88 4.63
N CYS A 139 8.90 6.85 5.77
CA CYS A 139 10.09 7.67 6.00
C CYS A 139 11.19 7.35 4.97
N ILE A 140 11.45 6.06 4.72
CA ILE A 140 12.40 5.61 3.69
C ILE A 140 12.00 6.17 2.32
N ALA A 141 10.71 6.06 1.94
CA ALA A 141 10.24 6.56 0.65
C ALA A 141 10.35 8.08 0.51
N ALA A 142 10.11 8.83 1.59
CA ALA A 142 10.29 10.27 1.58
C ALA A 142 11.77 10.66 1.35
N LEU A 143 12.70 10.00 2.02
CA LEU A 143 14.14 10.25 1.89
C LEU A 143 14.67 9.83 0.50
N ASP A 144 14.25 8.67 -0.01
CA ASP A 144 14.61 8.23 -1.37
C ASP A 144 14.10 9.21 -2.43
N ALA A 145 12.87 9.70 -2.28
CA ALA A 145 12.30 10.72 -3.15
C ALA A 145 13.06 12.06 -3.06
N GLU A 146 13.42 12.50 -1.85
CA GLU A 146 14.23 13.69 -1.64
C GLU A 146 15.59 13.58 -2.36
N HIS A 147 16.32 12.49 -2.14
CA HIS A 147 17.61 12.26 -2.79
C HIS A 147 17.49 12.20 -4.32
N SER A 148 16.44 11.56 -4.84
CA SER A 148 16.17 11.50 -6.27
C SER A 148 15.93 12.90 -6.86
N LEU A 149 15.13 13.73 -6.18
CA LEU A 149 14.89 15.12 -6.59
C LEU A 149 16.16 15.98 -6.52
N GLN A 150 16.98 15.82 -5.48
CA GLN A 150 18.27 16.53 -5.37
C GLN A 150 19.23 16.13 -6.50
N ALA A 151 19.30 14.85 -6.85
CA ALA A 151 20.12 14.37 -7.96
C ALA A 151 19.67 14.96 -9.31
N LEU A 152 18.35 15.10 -9.52
CA LEU A 152 17.80 15.79 -10.69
C LEU A 152 18.14 17.28 -10.67
N GLY A 153 18.00 17.96 -9.53
CA GLY A 153 18.34 19.37 -9.35
C GLY A 153 19.83 19.68 -9.50
N GLY A 154 20.73 18.76 -9.12
CA GLY A 154 22.17 18.87 -9.30
C GLY A 154 22.65 18.74 -10.75
N SER A 155 21.78 18.25 -11.65
CA SER A 155 22.02 18.23 -13.10
C SER A 155 21.61 19.55 -13.79
N HIS A 156 20.90 20.44 -13.09
CA HIS A 156 20.74 21.84 -13.47
C HIS A 156 21.76 22.68 -12.70
N GLY A 157 23.03 22.58 -13.12
CA GLY A 157 23.98 23.64 -12.85
C GLY A 157 23.39 24.96 -13.35
N SER A 158 23.25 25.93 -12.45
CA SER A 158 22.97 27.35 -12.67
C SER A 158 22.84 27.76 -14.15
N MET A 159 21.65 27.65 -14.73
CA MET A 159 21.32 28.53 -15.85
C MET A 159 20.90 29.85 -15.23
N SER A 160 21.64 30.91 -15.52
CA SER A 160 21.23 32.25 -15.14
C SER A 160 19.87 32.56 -15.80
N ILE A 161 19.07 33.41 -15.16
CA ILE A 161 17.80 33.90 -15.73
C ILE A 161 18.02 34.50 -17.14
N ASP A 162 19.23 34.96 -17.44
CA ASP A 162 19.64 35.47 -18.75
C ASP A 162 19.72 34.39 -19.85
N GLU A 163 20.08 33.15 -19.53
CA GLU A 163 20.14 32.04 -20.51
C GLU A 163 18.76 31.47 -20.87
N ILE A 164 17.81 31.53 -19.93
CA ILE A 164 16.40 31.14 -20.17
C ILE A 164 15.71 32.17 -21.07
N ALA A 165 16.03 33.46 -20.92
CA ALA A 165 15.45 34.53 -21.72
C ALA A 165 15.93 34.50 -23.20
N CYS A 166 17.18 34.10 -23.47
CA CYS A 166 17.71 34.05 -24.85
C CYS A 166 17.27 32.81 -25.64
N SER A 167 17.08 31.66 -24.99
CA SER A 167 16.78 30.39 -25.67
C SER A 167 15.30 30.24 -26.06
N HIS A 168 14.39 30.96 -25.41
CA HIS A 168 12.94 30.86 -25.66
C HIS A 168 12.37 31.90 -26.64
N TRP A 169 13.12 32.95 -26.98
CA TRP A 169 12.63 34.06 -27.80
C TRP A 169 13.21 34.16 -29.21
N THR A 170 14.08 33.23 -29.62
CA THR A 170 14.67 33.23 -30.98
C THR A 170 14.11 32.16 -31.91
N SER A 171 13.31 31.20 -31.43
CA SER A 171 12.81 30.08 -32.24
C SER A 171 11.38 30.24 -32.78
N ASN A 172 10.65 31.30 -32.42
CA ASN A 172 9.29 31.56 -32.94
C ASN A 172 9.10 33.01 -33.41
N VAL A 173 9.94 33.46 -34.35
CA VAL A 173 9.62 34.66 -35.14
C VAL A 173 8.84 34.22 -36.38
N VAL A 174 7.52 34.31 -36.28
CA VAL A 174 6.63 34.27 -37.45
C VAL A 174 6.95 35.51 -38.31
N PRO A 175 7.21 35.39 -39.62
CA PRO A 175 7.47 36.55 -40.47
C PRO A 175 6.22 37.43 -40.55
N GLY A 176 6.26 38.66 -40.00
CA GLY A 176 5.23 39.67 -40.26
C GLY A 176 4.78 40.55 -39.09
N PHE A 177 5.24 40.35 -37.86
CA PHE A 177 4.81 41.18 -36.71
C PHE A 177 5.85 42.26 -36.36
N THR A 178 5.79 43.41 -37.04
CA THR A 178 6.51 44.61 -36.61
C THR A 178 5.71 45.35 -35.54
N GLY A 179 6.22 45.34 -34.32
CA GLY A 179 5.96 46.43 -33.38
C GLY A 179 5.45 46.00 -32.01
N VAL A 180 6.37 45.60 -31.13
CA VAL A 180 6.39 46.05 -29.73
C VAL A 180 7.85 46.06 -29.27
N GLN A 181 8.43 47.22 -29.02
CA GLN A 181 9.69 47.31 -28.27
C GLN A 181 9.41 47.04 -26.78
N PRO A 182 10.16 46.18 -26.10
CA PRO A 182 10.03 46.01 -24.67
C PRO A 182 10.53 47.29 -23.96
N ARG A 183 9.65 47.91 -23.19
CA ARG A 183 9.99 49.05 -22.32
C ARG A 183 10.74 48.47 -21.11
N ILE A 184 12.07 48.60 -21.12
CA ILE A 184 12.94 48.26 -19.97
C ILE A 184 12.51 49.16 -18.81
N ALA A 185 11.92 48.58 -17.78
CA ALA A 185 11.71 49.25 -16.50
C ALA A 185 13.01 49.14 -15.71
N GLU A 186 13.81 50.20 -15.72
CA GLU A 186 14.82 50.43 -14.70
C GLU A 186 14.10 50.56 -13.35
N GLN A 187 14.21 49.55 -12.49
CA GLN A 187 14.02 49.74 -11.05
C GLN A 187 15.22 49.15 -10.31
N GLY A 188 15.80 50.02 -9.49
CA GLY A 188 17.12 49.90 -8.90
C GLY A 188 17.35 48.61 -8.12
N VAL A 189 18.54 48.06 -8.34
CA VAL A 189 19.26 47.22 -7.39
C VAL A 189 19.60 48.10 -6.19
N GLU A 190 18.91 47.91 -5.06
CA GLU A 190 19.39 48.42 -3.78
C GLU A 190 19.97 47.25 -2.97
N ARG A 191 21.31 47.24 -2.89
CA ARG A 191 22.10 46.35 -2.05
C ARG A 191 21.82 46.68 -0.58
N ALA A 192 21.35 45.70 0.17
CA ALA A 192 21.44 45.74 1.63
C ALA A 192 22.77 45.10 2.07
N GLU A 193 23.80 45.94 2.22
CA GLU A 193 24.97 45.62 3.03
C GLU A 193 24.80 46.16 4.46
N THR A 194 25.12 45.30 5.43
CA THR A 194 25.60 45.57 6.81
C THR A 194 24.61 45.92 7.93
N GLY A 195 24.71 45.17 9.04
CA GLY A 195 24.40 45.74 10.36
C GLY A 195 24.17 44.77 11.54
N ARG A 196 25.27 44.20 12.08
CA ARG A 196 25.47 43.58 13.43
C ARG A 196 24.78 42.26 13.78
#